data_AF-A0A7G6Y902-F1
#
_entry.id   AF-A0A7G6Y902-F1
#
_cell.length_a   1.000
_cell.length_b   1.000
_cell.length_c   1.000
_cell.angle_alpha   90.00
_cell.angle_beta   90.00
_cell.angle_gamma   90.00
#
_symmetry.space_group_name_H-M   'P 1'
#
loop_
_entity.id
_entity.type
_entity.pdbx_description
1 polymer ?
#
loop_
_entity_poly.entity_id
_entity_poly.type
_entity_poly.pdbx_seq_one_letter_code
_entity_poly.pdbx_strand_id
1 'polypeptide(L)'
;MSNPGQPTVQQGDTGDAVKRAQRAVRRTPNLGIVVDGIFGPATKAAIIDFQSGAGLTPDGIVGPLTWAALPDGGPMPVLSEGSSGAVVSSLQTILTNGADQWGGVTPGGIDGIFGPHTRASVEAFQGWGHVAVDGVVGDQTWSVSLHAASATLETAVGLQYVVS
;
A
#
# COMPACT_ATOMS: atom_id res chain seq x y z
N MET A 1 -6.57 -8.43 9.42
CA MET A 1 -6.05 -9.45 10.36
C MET A 1 -4.57 -9.18 10.61
N SER A 2 -4.08 -9.41 11.82
CA SER A 2 -2.70 -9.16 12.26
C SER A 2 -1.66 -10.02 11.52
N ASN A 3 -0.36 -9.84 11.81
CA ASN A 3 0.74 -10.61 11.20
C ASN A 3 1.33 -11.69 12.15
N PRO A 4 0.59 -12.74 12.56
CA PRO A 4 1.12 -13.74 13.49
C PRO A 4 2.23 -14.59 12.84
N GLY A 5 3.20 -15.02 13.66
CA GLY A 5 4.25 -15.97 13.25
C GLY A 5 5.37 -15.39 12.40
N GLN A 6 5.42 -14.08 12.19
CA GLN A 6 6.53 -13.42 11.51
C GLN A 6 7.80 -13.40 12.39
N PRO A 7 9.01 -13.49 11.79
CA PRO A 7 10.25 -13.35 12.55
C PRO A 7 10.38 -11.93 13.12
N THR A 8 11.12 -11.80 14.21
CA THR A 8 11.51 -10.48 14.71
C THR A 8 12.38 -9.80 13.65
N VAL A 9 12.05 -8.55 13.30
CA VAL A 9 12.85 -7.72 12.40
C VAL A 9 13.23 -6.40 13.07
N GLN A 10 14.45 -5.94 12.82
CA GLN A 10 15.05 -4.74 13.40
C GLN A 10 16.01 -4.05 12.42
N GLN A 11 16.52 -2.88 12.81
CA GLN A 11 17.44 -2.11 11.98
C GLN A 11 18.66 -2.93 11.54
N GLY A 12 18.93 -2.92 10.23
CA GLY A 12 19.97 -3.71 9.58
C GLY A 12 19.46 -4.97 8.87
N ASP A 13 18.26 -5.45 9.22
CA ASP A 13 17.65 -6.59 8.54
C ASP A 13 17.17 -6.22 7.13
N THR A 14 17.05 -7.24 6.28
CA THR A 14 16.51 -7.10 4.93
C THR A 14 15.60 -8.27 4.56
N GLY A 15 14.79 -8.11 3.52
CA GLY A 15 13.98 -9.19 2.93
C GLY A 15 12.48 -9.06 3.14
N ASP A 16 11.74 -10.15 2.92
CA ASP A 16 10.28 -10.12 2.82
C ASP A 16 9.57 -9.82 4.13
N ALA A 17 10.14 -10.24 5.27
CA ALA A 17 9.62 -9.88 6.59
C ALA A 17 9.73 -8.36 6.83
N VAL A 18 10.81 -7.73 6.37
CA VAL A 18 10.98 -6.27 6.42
C VAL A 18 9.98 -5.59 5.49
N LYS A 19 9.79 -6.06 4.25
CA LYS A 19 8.76 -5.52 3.34
C LYS A 19 7.36 -5.61 3.95
N ARG A 20 7.05 -6.72 4.61
CA ARG A 20 5.78 -6.91 5.32
C ARG A 20 5.63 -5.88 6.45
N ALA A 21 6.65 -5.68 7.27
CA ALA A 21 6.61 -4.66 8.33
C ALA A 21 6.42 -3.26 7.72
N GLN A 22 7.16 -2.95 6.65
CA GLN A 22 7.07 -1.65 5.98
C GLN A 22 5.67 -1.38 5.39
N ARG A 23 5.06 -2.38 4.72
CA ARG A 23 3.66 -2.28 4.23
C ARG A 23 2.67 -2.11 5.36
N ALA A 24 2.82 -2.86 6.44
CA ALA A 24 1.94 -2.75 7.60
C ALA A 24 1.98 -1.34 8.18
N VAL A 25 3.18 -0.78 8.41
CA VAL A 25 3.34 0.59 8.91
C VAL A 25 2.77 1.62 7.94
N ARG A 26 2.98 1.46 6.63
CA ARG A 26 2.45 2.35 5.58
C ARG A 26 0.92 2.38 5.52
N ARG A 27 0.26 1.35 6.03
CA ARG A 27 -1.21 1.25 6.17
C ARG A 27 -1.72 1.90 7.46
N THR A 28 -0.83 2.27 8.38
CA THR A 28 -1.20 3.09 9.55
C THR A 28 -1.32 4.56 9.13
N PRO A 29 -2.39 5.28 9.52
CA PRO A 29 -2.55 6.70 9.19
C PRO A 29 -1.34 7.54 9.58
N ASN A 30 -0.96 8.47 8.71
CA ASN A 30 0.15 9.44 8.88
C ASN A 30 1.58 8.86 8.92
N LEU A 31 1.77 7.55 8.69
CA LEU A 31 3.09 6.93 8.61
C LEU A 31 3.44 6.59 7.16
N GLY A 32 4.16 7.50 6.49
CA GLY A 32 4.64 7.30 5.12
C GLY A 32 6.08 6.78 5.09
N ILE A 33 6.27 5.53 4.65
CA ILE A 33 7.61 4.97 4.41
C ILE A 33 7.70 4.23 3.09
N VAL A 34 8.92 4.09 2.60
CA VAL A 34 9.25 3.29 1.41
C VAL A 34 9.24 1.81 1.79
N VAL A 35 8.71 0.97 0.89
CA VAL A 35 8.74 -0.49 0.99
C VAL A 35 9.85 -1.01 0.08
N ASP A 36 11.09 -0.97 0.57
CA ASP A 36 12.29 -1.41 -0.16
C ASP A 36 12.83 -2.76 0.35
N GLY A 37 12.31 -3.26 1.47
CA GLY A 37 12.81 -4.45 2.15
C GLY A 37 14.13 -4.24 2.87
N ILE A 38 14.52 -3.00 3.15
CA ILE A 38 15.71 -2.63 3.93
C ILE A 38 15.27 -1.95 5.22
N PHE A 39 15.60 -2.53 6.36
CA PHE A 39 15.25 -1.95 7.64
C PHE A 39 16.27 -0.87 8.02
N GLY A 40 16.13 0.30 7.39
CA GLY A 40 16.96 1.47 7.63
C GLY A 40 16.50 2.34 8.82
N PRO A 41 17.21 3.46 9.07
CA PRO A 41 16.82 4.42 10.11
C PRO A 41 15.40 4.96 9.95
N ALA A 42 14.93 5.19 8.71
CA ALA A 42 13.58 5.66 8.43
C ALA A 42 12.51 4.63 8.85
N THR A 43 12.73 3.34 8.54
CA THR A 43 11.84 2.26 9.00
C THR A 43 11.81 2.17 10.52
N LYS A 44 12.98 2.29 11.18
CA LYS A 44 13.05 2.30 12.64
C LYS A 44 12.25 3.45 13.26
N ALA A 45 12.41 4.67 12.74
CA ALA A 45 11.67 5.83 13.22
C ALA A 45 10.15 5.61 13.09
N ALA A 46 9.68 5.12 11.94
CA ALA A 46 8.26 4.85 11.74
C ALA A 46 7.71 3.73 12.64
N ILE A 47 8.52 2.71 12.97
CA ILE A 47 8.15 1.69 13.95
C ILE A 47 8.03 2.27 15.36
N ILE A 48 8.96 3.15 15.75
CA ILE A 48 8.92 3.85 17.04
C ILE A 48 7.65 4.71 17.15
N ASP A 49 7.31 5.45 16.10
CA ASP A 49 6.10 6.28 16.04
C ASP A 49 4.83 5.42 16.13
N PHE A 50 4.80 4.31 15.39
CA PHE A 50 3.71 3.33 15.47
C PHE A 50 3.57 2.74 16.87
N GLN A 51 4.66 2.24 17.46
CA GLN A 51 4.67 1.63 18.78
C GLN A 51 4.17 2.62 19.84
N SER A 52 4.62 3.87 19.76
CA SER A 52 4.17 4.95 20.65
C SER A 52 2.66 5.19 20.54
N GLY A 53 2.14 5.29 19.32
CA GLY A 53 0.69 5.45 19.07
C GLY A 53 -0.15 4.25 19.49
N ALA A 54 0.43 3.05 19.45
CA ALA A 54 -0.20 1.80 19.85
C ALA A 54 -0.05 1.46 21.37
N GLY A 55 0.63 2.31 22.15
CA GLY A 55 0.87 2.08 23.58
C GLY A 55 1.85 0.92 23.88
N LEU A 56 2.74 0.61 22.93
CA LEU A 56 3.81 -0.38 23.08
C LEU A 56 5.12 0.29 23.53
N THR A 57 6.10 -0.52 23.94
CA THR A 57 7.47 -0.03 24.14
C THR A 57 8.06 0.46 22.81
N PRO A 58 8.49 1.73 22.69
CA PRO A 58 8.96 2.31 21.44
C PRO A 58 10.46 2.02 21.21
N ASP A 59 10.81 0.74 21.12
CA ASP A 59 12.19 0.27 20.96
C ASP A 59 12.67 0.20 19.49
N GLY A 60 11.74 0.35 18.53
CA GLY A 60 12.02 0.26 17.10
C GLY A 60 12.22 -1.18 16.60
N ILE A 61 11.86 -2.19 17.39
CA ILE A 61 11.98 -3.61 17.06
C ILE A 61 10.59 -4.18 16.79
N VAL A 62 10.43 -4.86 15.65
CA VAL A 62 9.16 -5.51 15.31
C VAL A 62 9.16 -6.93 15.87
N GLY A 63 8.88 -7.03 17.16
CA GLY A 63 8.68 -8.30 17.86
C GLY A 63 7.23 -8.80 17.82
N PRO A 64 6.91 -9.92 18.49
CA PRO A 64 5.56 -10.52 18.47
C PRO A 64 4.43 -9.57 18.86
N LEU A 65 4.64 -8.68 19.85
CA LEU A 65 3.64 -7.70 20.27
C LEU A 65 3.41 -6.63 19.20
N THR A 66 4.49 -6.13 18.57
CA THR A 66 4.39 -5.16 17.48
C THR A 66 3.71 -5.79 16.25
N TRP A 67 4.04 -7.04 15.91
CA TRP A 67 3.38 -7.77 14.84
C TRP A 67 1.88 -7.99 15.04
N ALA A 68 1.47 -8.22 16.30
CA ALA A 68 0.06 -8.39 16.65
C ALA A 68 -0.72 -7.07 16.55
N ALA A 69 -0.08 -5.94 16.85
CA ALA A 69 -0.68 -4.61 16.79
C ALA A 69 -0.70 -4.03 15.38
N LEU A 70 0.29 -4.35 14.55
CA LEU A 70 0.37 -3.88 13.17
C LEU A 70 -0.82 -4.38 12.33
N PRO A 71 -1.35 -3.56 11.41
CA PRO A 71 -2.31 -4.04 10.42
C PRO A 71 -1.65 -5.09 9.50
N ASP A 72 -2.44 -5.82 8.71
CA ASP A 72 -1.88 -6.78 7.77
C ASP A 72 -0.84 -6.09 6.87
N GLY A 73 0.35 -6.69 6.76
CA GLY A 73 1.41 -6.24 5.86
C GLY A 73 1.59 -7.15 4.64
N GLY A 74 0.61 -8.01 4.35
CA GLY A 74 0.62 -8.88 3.18
C GLY A 74 0.70 -8.07 1.87
N PRO A 75 1.20 -8.68 0.79
CA PRO A 75 1.20 -8.02 -0.52
C PRO A 75 -0.22 -7.63 -0.90
N MET A 76 -0.37 -6.45 -1.51
CA MET A 76 -1.61 -6.11 -2.18
C MET A 76 -1.85 -7.10 -3.32
N PRO A 77 -3.12 -7.44 -3.62
CA PRO A 77 -3.41 -8.35 -4.72
C PRO A 77 -2.91 -7.77 -6.04
N VAL A 78 -2.45 -8.64 -6.93
CA VAL A 78 -2.19 -8.26 -8.32
C VAL A 78 -3.54 -8.13 -9.01
N LEU A 79 -3.86 -6.95 -9.52
CA LEU A 79 -5.08 -6.72 -10.29
C LEU A 79 -4.75 -6.54 -11.76
N SER A 80 -5.54 -7.17 -12.62
CA SER A 80 -5.42 -7.12 -14.08
C SER A 80 -6.79 -7.40 -14.71
N GLU A 81 -6.89 -7.34 -16.03
CA GLU A 81 -8.14 -7.66 -16.74
C GLU A 81 -8.74 -9.00 -16.29
N GLY A 82 -10.03 -8.99 -15.97
CA GLY A 82 -10.76 -10.13 -15.41
C GLY A 82 -10.74 -10.22 -13.89
N SER A 83 -9.94 -9.40 -13.19
CA SER A 83 -10.05 -9.24 -11.74
C SER A 83 -11.37 -8.57 -11.37
N SER A 84 -11.95 -8.92 -10.23
CA SER A 84 -13.20 -8.32 -9.77
C SER A 84 -13.33 -8.26 -8.25
N GLY A 85 -14.22 -7.41 -7.76
CA GLY A 85 -14.58 -7.30 -6.35
C GLY A 85 -14.26 -5.94 -5.73
N ALA A 86 -14.40 -5.84 -4.41
CA ALA A 86 -14.32 -4.57 -3.69
C ALA A 86 -12.99 -3.82 -3.91
N VAL A 87 -11.86 -4.53 -4.01
CA VAL A 87 -10.55 -3.90 -4.25
C VAL A 87 -10.52 -3.20 -5.62
N VAL A 88 -11.16 -3.78 -6.63
CA VAL A 88 -11.27 -3.18 -7.96
C VAL A 88 -12.17 -1.95 -7.90
N SER A 89 -13.29 -1.98 -7.17
CA SER A 89 -14.15 -0.80 -6.97
C SER A 89 -13.39 0.35 -6.28
N SER A 90 -12.61 0.05 -5.23
CA SER A 90 -11.78 1.05 -4.56
C SER A 90 -10.69 1.62 -5.50
N LEU A 91 -10.04 0.77 -6.29
CA LEU A 91 -9.10 1.20 -7.32
C LEU A 91 -9.77 2.14 -8.33
N GLN A 92 -10.91 1.74 -8.90
CA GLN A 92 -11.67 2.53 -9.86
C GLN A 92 -12.11 3.88 -9.28
N THR A 93 -12.46 3.92 -7.99
CA THR A 93 -12.79 5.17 -7.28
C THR A 93 -11.60 6.13 -7.29
N ILE A 94 -10.40 5.65 -6.95
CA ILE A 94 -9.20 6.48 -6.95
C ILE A 94 -8.84 6.91 -8.37
N LEU A 95 -8.90 5.97 -9.32
CA LEU A 95 -8.62 6.24 -10.73
C LEU A 95 -9.62 7.23 -11.36
N THR A 96 -10.84 7.28 -10.85
CA THR A 96 -11.84 8.28 -11.26
C THR A 96 -11.52 9.64 -10.64
N ASN A 97 -11.23 9.68 -9.33
CA ASN A 97 -11.02 10.93 -8.60
C ASN A 97 -9.75 11.69 -9.02
N GLY A 98 -8.71 10.99 -9.48
CA GLY A 98 -7.48 11.65 -9.94
C GLY A 98 -7.33 11.70 -11.46
N ALA A 99 -8.36 11.34 -12.23
CA ALA A 99 -8.29 11.24 -13.70
C ALA A 99 -7.65 12.46 -14.35
N ASP A 100 -7.99 13.66 -13.88
CA ASP A 100 -7.46 14.93 -14.40
C ASP A 100 -5.93 15.06 -14.29
N GLN A 101 -5.30 14.38 -13.31
CA GLN A 101 -3.86 14.43 -13.08
C GLN A 101 -3.05 13.58 -14.06
N TRP A 102 -3.66 12.53 -14.63
CA TRP A 102 -3.00 11.59 -15.55
C TRP A 102 -3.69 11.52 -16.91
N GLY A 103 -4.23 12.65 -17.38
CA GLY A 103 -4.69 12.81 -18.76
C GLY A 103 -6.17 12.50 -19.01
N GLY A 104 -6.99 12.49 -17.96
CA GLY A 104 -8.46 12.38 -18.06
C GLY A 104 -8.96 10.96 -18.40
N VAL A 105 -8.09 9.95 -18.38
CA VAL A 105 -8.47 8.57 -18.70
C VAL A 105 -9.15 7.94 -17.48
N THR A 106 -10.46 7.76 -17.57
CA THR A 106 -11.27 7.18 -16.49
C THR A 106 -11.49 5.67 -16.71
N PRO A 107 -11.74 4.90 -15.63
CA PRO A 107 -12.09 3.48 -15.74
C PRO A 107 -13.51 3.24 -16.29
N GLY A 108 -14.21 4.29 -16.73
CA GLY A 108 -15.61 4.27 -17.15
C GLY A 108 -16.58 4.35 -15.96
N GLY A 109 -16.63 3.31 -15.14
CA GLY A 109 -17.51 3.21 -13.97
C GLY A 109 -16.84 2.52 -12.77
N ILE A 110 -17.49 2.60 -11.61
CA ILE A 110 -17.09 1.92 -10.37
C ILE A 110 -17.99 0.69 -10.20
N ASP A 111 -17.76 -0.33 -11.03
CA ASP A 111 -18.54 -1.57 -11.08
C ASP A 111 -17.83 -2.75 -10.39
N GLY A 112 -16.59 -2.55 -9.96
CA GLY A 112 -15.77 -3.62 -9.38
C GLY A 112 -15.30 -4.66 -10.38
N ILE A 113 -15.30 -4.35 -11.68
CA ILE A 113 -14.81 -5.23 -12.74
C ILE A 113 -13.63 -4.58 -13.44
N PHE A 114 -12.49 -5.25 -13.42
CA PHE A 114 -11.29 -4.76 -14.08
C PHE A 114 -11.40 -5.11 -15.57
N GLY A 115 -12.02 -4.20 -16.33
CA GLY A 115 -12.15 -4.29 -17.78
C GLY A 115 -11.13 -3.43 -18.55
N PRO A 116 -11.23 -3.36 -19.89
CA PRO A 116 -10.30 -2.61 -20.74
C PRO A 116 -10.21 -1.12 -20.41
N HIS A 117 -11.31 -0.49 -19.98
CA HIS A 117 -11.30 0.90 -19.54
C HIS A 117 -10.52 1.09 -18.24
N THR A 118 -10.68 0.17 -17.29
CA THR A 118 -9.89 0.18 -16.04
C THR A 118 -8.41 -0.02 -16.34
N ARG A 119 -8.08 -0.95 -17.25
CA ARG A 119 -6.70 -1.14 -17.71
C ARG A 119 -6.11 0.13 -18.32
N ALA A 120 -6.80 0.78 -19.25
CA ALA A 120 -6.31 2.01 -19.87
C ALA A 120 -6.08 3.13 -18.83
N SER A 121 -6.96 3.24 -17.84
CA SER A 121 -6.80 4.19 -16.72
C SER A 121 -5.59 3.84 -15.84
N VAL A 122 -5.33 2.55 -15.59
CA VAL A 122 -4.11 2.08 -14.90
C VAL A 122 -2.86 2.39 -15.70
N GLU A 123 -2.85 2.17 -17.00
CA GLU A 123 -1.69 2.49 -17.86
C GLU A 123 -1.37 3.99 -17.84
N ALA A 124 -2.41 4.84 -17.89
CA ALA A 124 -2.26 6.28 -17.74
C ALA A 124 -1.67 6.67 -16.37
N PHE A 125 -2.21 6.08 -15.30
CA PHE A 125 -1.71 6.26 -13.94
C PHE A 125 -0.25 5.82 -13.78
N GLN A 126 0.12 4.67 -14.33
CA GLN A 126 1.49 4.15 -14.30
C GLN A 126 2.46 5.08 -15.05
N GLY A 127 2.03 5.60 -16.21
CA GLY A 127 2.80 6.57 -16.98
C GLY A 127 3.06 7.87 -16.21
N TRP A 128 2.03 8.38 -15.52
CA TRP A 128 2.14 9.53 -14.62
C TRP A 128 3.06 9.23 -13.41
N GLY A 129 2.92 8.05 -12.82
CA GLY A 129 3.71 7.61 -11.66
C GLY A 129 5.15 7.18 -11.98
N HIS A 130 5.56 7.24 -13.25
CA HIS A 130 6.88 6.83 -13.74
C HIS A 130 7.26 5.39 -13.35
N VAL A 131 6.29 4.48 -13.36
CA VAL A 131 6.51 3.03 -13.18
C VAL A 131 6.31 2.30 -14.52
N ALA A 132 6.57 0.99 -14.54
CA ALA A 132 6.30 0.18 -15.74
C ALA A 132 4.82 0.33 -16.16
N VAL A 133 4.61 0.61 -17.44
CA VAL A 133 3.27 0.77 -18.04
C VAL A 133 2.87 -0.57 -18.65
N ASP A 134 2.31 -1.44 -17.83
CA ASP A 134 1.90 -2.81 -18.21
C ASP A 134 0.39 -3.05 -18.03
N GLY A 135 -0.34 -2.09 -17.48
CA GLY A 135 -1.78 -2.21 -17.20
C GLY A 135 -2.11 -3.16 -16.05
N VAL A 136 -1.10 -3.63 -15.30
CA VAL A 136 -1.24 -4.54 -14.17
C VAL A 136 -0.93 -3.80 -12.87
N VAL A 137 -1.86 -3.84 -11.92
CA VAL A 137 -1.66 -3.22 -10.60
C VAL A 137 -0.95 -4.22 -9.69
N GLY A 138 0.38 -4.19 -9.74
CA GLY A 138 1.28 -4.93 -8.83
C GLY A 138 2.00 -4.01 -7.84
N ASP A 139 2.98 -4.54 -7.10
CA ASP A 139 3.68 -3.83 -6.01
C ASP A 139 4.23 -2.44 -6.42
N GLN A 140 4.79 -2.32 -7.63
CA GLN A 140 5.26 -1.04 -8.16
C GLN A 140 4.13 -0.03 -8.36
N THR A 141 2.98 -0.45 -8.89
CA THR A 141 1.82 0.44 -9.09
C THR A 141 1.16 0.79 -7.76
N TRP A 142 1.03 -0.17 -6.83
CA TRP A 142 0.52 0.07 -5.48
C TRP A 142 1.37 1.09 -4.70
N SER A 143 2.67 1.13 -5.01
CA SER A 143 3.62 2.01 -4.33
C SER A 143 3.70 3.43 -4.89
N VAL A 144 3.01 3.73 -5.99
CA VAL A 144 2.99 5.09 -6.57
C VAL A 144 2.37 6.08 -5.56
N SER A 145 3.09 7.17 -5.30
CA SER A 145 2.68 8.25 -4.40
C SER A 145 1.72 9.22 -5.08
N LEU A 146 0.57 9.49 -4.47
CA LEU A 146 -0.50 10.31 -5.05
C LEU A 146 -0.30 11.83 -4.88
N HIS A 147 0.80 12.28 -4.28
CA HIS A 147 1.28 13.68 -4.08
C HIS A 147 0.32 14.78 -3.58
N ALA A 148 -1.00 14.58 -3.57
CA ALA A 148 -2.00 15.51 -3.02
C ALA A 148 -2.45 15.15 -1.59
N ALA A 149 -2.04 13.99 -1.05
CA ALA A 149 -2.52 13.50 0.26
C ALA A 149 -1.43 12.84 1.13
N SER A 150 -0.15 12.90 0.77
CA SER A 150 0.92 12.07 1.39
C SER A 150 0.57 10.58 1.45
N ALA A 151 -0.33 10.13 0.57
CA ALA A 151 -0.85 8.78 0.50
C ALA A 151 -0.35 8.08 -0.76
N THR A 152 -0.35 6.76 -0.72
CA THR A 152 -0.01 5.91 -1.87
C THR A 152 -1.25 5.16 -2.31
N LEU A 153 -1.25 4.58 -3.53
CA LEU A 153 -2.40 3.82 -4.01
C LEU A 153 -2.77 2.69 -3.04
N GLU A 154 -1.75 2.02 -2.47
CA GLU A 154 -1.90 1.05 -1.38
C GLU A 154 -2.61 1.64 -0.15
N THR A 155 -2.16 2.79 0.37
CA THR A 155 -2.78 3.41 1.56
C THR A 155 -4.23 3.81 1.28
N ALA A 156 -4.50 4.37 0.11
CA ALA A 156 -5.84 4.86 -0.23
C ALA A 156 -6.86 3.73 -0.46
N VAL A 157 -6.44 2.60 -1.04
CA VAL A 157 -7.29 1.40 -1.17
C VAL A 157 -7.35 0.62 0.15
N GLY A 158 -6.20 0.44 0.81
CA GLY A 158 -6.06 -0.38 2.01
C GLY A 158 -6.78 0.17 3.24
N LEU A 159 -6.87 1.50 3.40
CA LEU A 159 -7.60 2.11 4.52
C LEU A 159 -9.09 1.72 4.51
N GLN A 160 -9.73 1.64 3.33
CA GLN A 160 -11.13 1.18 3.23
C GLN A 160 -11.32 -0.30 3.60
N TYR A 161 -10.23 -1.07 3.65
CA TYR A 161 -10.22 -2.50 4.00
C TYR A 161 -10.06 -2.76 5.51
N VAL A 162 -9.66 -1.75 6.29
CA VAL A 162 -9.41 -1.86 7.73
C VAL A 162 -10.57 -1.26 8.54
N VAL A 163 -11.35 -0.34 7.96
CA VAL A 163 -12.54 0.23 8.60
C VAL A 163 -13.79 -0.57 8.21
N SER A 164 -13.95 -1.76 8.79
CA SER A 164 -15.21 -2.52 8.78
C SER A 164 -15.39 -3.25 10.10
#